data_AF-A0A3P9DFN7-F1
#
_entry.id   AF-A0A3P9DFN7-F1
#
_cell.length_a   1.000
_cell.length_b   1.000
_cell.length_c   1.000
_cell.angle_alpha   90.00
_cell.angle_beta   90.00
_cell.angle_gamma   90.00
#
_symmetry.space_group_name_H-M   'P 1'
#
loop_
_entity.id
_entity.type
_entity.pdbx_description
1 polymer ?
#
loop_
_entity_poly.entity_id
_entity_poly.type
_entity_poly.pdbx_seq_one_letter_code
_entity_poly.pdbx_strand_id
1 'polypeptide(L)'
;MVSFASVDDVQRMCGKNTKVLCFPKDMVNNLKERILQIADEYPTVTNIVLHTGSNDVSKQQLEVLKRDFTGLLNTVNSLNAAVFISGPVPPVRGGDERFSRLFTLNKWLISACTDHSVHFIDNFNIFWERRHLFKAMDLILTSQG
;
A
#
# COMPACT_ATOMS: atom_id res chain seq x y z
N MET A 1 -1.93 -2.62 10.54
CA MET A 1 -1.87 -2.02 9.19
C MET A 1 -2.80 -0.84 9.15
N VAL A 2 -2.33 0.23 8.53
CA VAL A 2 -2.48 1.57 9.04
C VAL A 2 -2.94 2.45 7.90
N SER A 3 -4.12 3.05 8.01
CA SER A 3 -4.56 4.03 7.02
C SER A 3 -4.08 5.45 7.34
N PHE A 4 -3.64 5.75 8.58
CA PHE A 4 -3.16 7.09 9.01
C PHE A 4 -2.29 7.12 10.28
N ALA A 5 -1.64 6.02 10.66
CA ALA A 5 -0.67 6.04 11.75
C ALA A 5 0.65 6.58 11.19
N SER A 6 1.33 7.34 12.04
CA SER A 6 2.63 7.89 11.72
C SER A 6 3.61 6.76 11.42
N VAL A 7 4.68 7.07 10.69
CA VAL A 7 5.79 6.13 10.45
C VAL A 7 6.29 5.57 11.78
N ASP A 8 6.31 6.42 12.80
CA ASP A 8 6.74 6.09 14.15
C ASP A 8 5.83 5.04 14.80
N ASP A 9 4.52 5.12 14.60
CA ASP A 9 3.58 4.11 15.11
C ASP A 9 3.81 2.75 14.45
N VAL A 10 4.07 2.72 13.14
CA VAL A 10 4.37 1.46 12.44
C VAL A 10 5.74 0.93 12.87
N GLN A 11 6.75 1.79 12.95
CA GLN A 11 8.10 1.42 13.35
C GLN A 11 8.13 0.87 14.79
N ARG A 12 7.34 1.42 15.71
CA ARG A 12 7.22 0.93 17.10
C ARG A 12 6.61 -0.47 17.17
N MET A 13 5.79 -0.86 16.20
CA MET A 13 5.21 -2.21 16.10
C MET A 13 6.16 -3.19 15.40
N CYS A 14 7.21 -2.71 14.74
CA CYS A 14 8.17 -3.49 14.00
C CYS A 14 9.40 -3.84 14.85
N GLY A 15 9.99 -5.01 14.60
CA GLY A 15 11.22 -5.44 15.28
C GLY A 15 12.44 -4.63 14.85
N LYS A 16 13.56 -4.77 15.59
CA LYS A 16 14.83 -4.05 15.32
C LYS A 16 15.41 -4.30 13.91
N ASN A 17 15.01 -5.38 13.24
CA ASN A 17 15.48 -5.76 11.91
C ASN A 17 14.58 -5.25 10.77
N THR A 18 13.61 -4.39 11.09
CA THR A 18 12.68 -3.82 10.11
C THR A 18 12.87 -2.33 10.06
N LYS A 19 12.97 -1.79 8.85
CA LYS A 19 12.99 -0.36 8.59
C LYS A 19 11.71 0.05 7.87
N VAL A 20 10.99 1.01 8.43
CA VAL A 20 9.79 1.57 7.82
C VAL A 20 10.18 2.89 7.17
N LEU A 21 9.95 2.98 5.85
CA LEU A 21 10.13 4.19 5.08
C LEU A 21 8.77 4.69 4.63
N CYS A 22 8.52 5.99 4.77
CA CYS A 22 7.26 6.60 4.36
C CYS A 22 7.53 7.87 3.58
N PHE A 23 6.86 7.97 2.44
CA PHE A 23 6.97 9.09 1.52
C PHE A 23 5.58 9.69 1.37
N PRO A 24 5.16 10.57 2.29
CA PRO A 24 3.84 11.15 2.24
C PRO A 24 3.70 11.95 0.95
N LYS A 25 2.59 11.72 0.23
CA LYS A 25 2.24 12.29 -1.10
C LYS A 25 2.86 11.60 -2.30
N ASP A 26 3.77 10.64 -2.14
CA ASP A 26 4.24 9.84 -3.27
C ASP A 26 3.06 9.09 -3.90
N MET A 27 3.06 9.08 -5.23
CA MET A 27 2.20 8.29 -6.08
C MET A 27 2.92 7.01 -6.51
N VAL A 28 2.19 6.09 -7.14
CA VAL A 28 2.76 4.80 -7.60
C VAL A 28 3.94 5.01 -8.54
N ASN A 29 3.88 6.00 -9.42
CA ASN A 29 4.95 6.32 -10.35
C ASN A 29 6.24 6.79 -9.66
N ASN A 30 6.15 7.56 -8.56
CA ASN A 30 7.31 8.00 -7.78
C ASN A 30 8.01 6.80 -7.12
N LEU A 31 7.24 5.82 -6.66
CA LEU A 31 7.77 4.66 -5.96
C LEU A 31 8.61 3.75 -6.87
N LYS A 32 8.33 3.74 -8.18
CA LYS A 32 9.08 2.93 -9.16
C LYS A 32 10.57 3.28 -9.17
N GLU A 33 10.92 4.56 -9.18
CA GLU A 33 12.33 4.99 -9.17
C GLU A 33 12.94 4.81 -7.78
N ARG A 34 12.16 5.14 -6.76
CA ARG A 34 12.61 5.11 -5.37
C ARG A 34 12.92 3.71 -4.88
N ILE A 35 12.16 2.69 -5.29
CA ILE A 35 12.38 1.32 -4.81
C ILE A 35 13.72 0.76 -5.26
N LEU A 36 14.20 1.16 -6.44
CA LEU A 36 15.53 0.79 -6.92
C LEU A 36 16.63 1.39 -6.04
N GLN A 37 16.49 2.67 -5.66
CA GLN A 37 17.42 3.35 -4.75
C GLN A 37 17.43 2.70 -3.37
N ILE A 38 16.25 2.35 -2.84
CA ILE A 38 16.13 1.67 -1.55
C ILE A 38 16.76 0.27 -1.61
N ALA A 39 16.54 -0.48 -2.69
CA ALA A 39 17.14 -1.81 -2.82
C ALA A 39 18.68 -1.75 -2.88
N ASP A 40 19.25 -0.71 -3.51
CA ASP A 40 20.69 -0.46 -3.55
C ASP A 40 21.25 -0.03 -2.18
N GLU A 41 20.50 0.79 -1.44
CA GLU A 41 20.87 1.23 -0.08
C GLU A 41 20.82 0.07 0.94
N TYR A 42 19.93 -0.91 0.75
CA TYR A 42 19.72 -2.06 1.63
C TYR A 42 19.88 -3.39 0.90
N PRO A 43 21.08 -3.74 0.40
CA PRO A 43 21.28 -4.92 -0.46
C PRO A 43 21.06 -6.26 0.24
N THR A 44 21.01 -6.28 1.57
CA THR A 44 20.75 -7.47 2.38
C THR A 44 19.26 -7.69 2.68
N VAL A 45 18.37 -6.80 2.22
CA VAL A 45 16.93 -6.94 2.45
C VAL A 45 16.39 -8.15 1.70
N THR A 46 15.69 -9.01 2.41
CA THR A 46 15.11 -10.23 1.82
C THR A 46 13.61 -10.11 1.56
N ASN A 47 12.94 -9.19 2.25
CA ASN A 47 11.50 -9.00 2.19
C ASN A 47 11.16 -7.51 2.15
N ILE A 48 10.35 -7.09 1.19
CA ILE A 48 9.91 -5.71 1.00
C ILE A 48 8.38 -5.69 0.97
N VAL A 49 7.76 -4.87 1.80
CA VAL A 49 6.31 -4.64 1.77
C VAL A 49 6.05 -3.24 1.23
N LEU A 50 5.31 -3.14 0.12
CA LEU A 50 4.95 -1.88 -0.52
C LEU A 50 3.46 -1.58 -0.31
N HIS A 51 3.17 -0.43 0.30
CA HIS A 51 1.80 0.07 0.46
C HIS A 51 1.66 1.40 -0.28
N THR A 52 0.92 1.42 -1.39
CA THR A 52 0.73 2.62 -2.23
C THR A 52 -0.60 2.56 -2.99
N GLY A 53 -0.97 3.63 -3.71
CA GLY A 53 -2.16 3.70 -4.56
C GLY A 53 -3.37 4.39 -3.92
N SER A 54 -3.42 4.51 -2.58
CA SER A 54 -4.54 5.15 -1.88
C SER A 54 -4.69 6.65 -2.21
N ASN A 55 -3.58 7.35 -2.45
CA ASN A 55 -3.58 8.76 -2.85
C ASN A 55 -3.98 8.93 -4.32
N ASP A 56 -3.54 8.00 -5.17
CA ASP A 56 -3.69 8.02 -6.61
C ASP A 56 -5.15 7.82 -7.03
N VAL A 57 -5.89 6.97 -6.30
CA VAL A 57 -7.33 6.77 -6.53
C VAL A 57 -8.10 8.09 -6.44
N SER A 58 -7.70 9.07 -5.64
CA SER A 58 -8.40 10.36 -5.61
C SER A 58 -7.95 11.32 -6.72
N LYS A 59 -6.79 11.09 -7.36
CA LYS A 59 -6.10 12.09 -8.20
C LYS A 59 -6.02 11.71 -9.68
N GLN A 60 -6.09 10.44 -10.01
CA GLN A 60 -5.87 9.94 -11.37
C GLN A 60 -7.03 9.04 -11.82
N GLN A 61 -7.17 8.87 -13.13
CA GLN A 61 -8.07 7.85 -13.68
C GLN A 61 -7.53 6.44 -13.37
N LEU A 62 -8.44 5.48 -13.22
CA LEU A 62 -8.07 4.11 -12.84
C LEU A 62 -7.11 3.44 -13.84
N GLU A 63 -7.29 3.67 -15.14
CA GLU A 63 -6.42 3.09 -16.17
C GLU A 63 -4.99 3.64 -16.14
N VAL A 64 -4.83 4.92 -15.79
CA VAL A 64 -3.49 5.51 -15.58
C VAL A 64 -2.83 4.86 -14.37
N LEU A 65 -3.57 4.72 -13.27
CA LEU A 65 -3.07 4.09 -12.05
C LEU A 65 -2.68 2.61 -12.27
N LYS A 66 -3.49 1.85 -13.02
CA LYS A 66 -3.16 0.47 -13.39
C LYS A 66 -1.85 0.39 -14.17
N ARG A 67 -1.65 1.28 -15.15
CA ARG A 67 -0.40 1.35 -15.93
C ARG A 67 0.79 1.66 -15.03
N ASP A 68 0.65 2.60 -14.10
CA ASP A 68 1.72 2.95 -13.17
C ASP A 68 2.07 1.76 -12.25
N PHE A 69 1.05 1.03 -11.77
CA PHE A 69 1.25 -0.22 -11.03
C PHE A 69 1.93 -1.29 -11.87
N THR A 70 1.54 -1.50 -13.14
CA THR A 70 2.24 -2.43 -14.03
C THR A 70 3.71 -2.05 -14.17
N GLY A 71 4.01 -0.76 -14.30
CA GLY A 71 5.38 -0.25 -14.29
C GLY A 71 6.14 -0.61 -13.00
N LEU A 72 5.50 -0.44 -11.84
CA LEU A 72 6.07 -0.81 -10.55
C LEU A 72 6.28 -2.33 -10.42
N LEU A 73 5.29 -3.14 -10.78
CA LEU A 73 5.33 -4.61 -10.71
C LEU A 73 6.50 -5.17 -11.53
N ASN A 74 6.71 -4.65 -12.74
CA ASN A 74 7.85 -5.03 -13.57
C ASN A 74 9.20 -4.67 -12.91
N THR A 75 9.28 -3.49 -12.29
CA THR A 75 10.50 -3.05 -11.59
C THR A 75 10.79 -3.92 -10.37
N VAL A 76 9.80 -4.22 -9.55
CA VAL A 76 10.02 -5.00 -8.33
C VAL A 76 10.32 -6.46 -8.61
N ASN A 77 9.85 -7.01 -9.74
CA ASN A 77 10.15 -8.38 -10.15
C ASN A 77 11.63 -8.59 -10.51
N SER A 78 12.38 -7.51 -10.81
CA SER A 78 13.83 -7.59 -11.02
C SER A 78 14.67 -7.49 -9.75
N LEU A 79 14.04 -7.27 -8.59
CA LEU A 79 14.76 -7.14 -7.32
C LEU A 79 15.15 -8.51 -6.75
N ASN A 80 16.32 -8.59 -6.11
CA ASN A 80 16.77 -9.79 -5.40
C ASN A 80 16.14 -9.89 -4.00
N ALA A 81 14.85 -9.62 -3.88
CA ALA A 81 14.10 -9.65 -2.63
C ALA A 81 12.65 -10.11 -2.89
N ALA A 82 12.05 -10.80 -1.93
CA ALA A 82 10.63 -11.11 -1.98
C ALA A 82 9.81 -9.82 -1.77
N VAL A 83 8.97 -9.46 -2.74
CA VAL A 83 8.17 -8.24 -2.68
C VAL A 83 6.70 -8.57 -2.47
N PHE A 84 6.09 -7.86 -1.52
CA PHE A 84 4.69 -7.98 -1.15
C PHE A 84 3.97 -6.66 -1.41
N ILE A 85 3.01 -6.65 -2.33
CA ILE A 85 2.12 -5.51 -2.52
C ILE A 85 1.00 -5.59 -1.48
N SER A 86 0.98 -4.62 -0.58
CA SER A 86 -0.09 -4.43 0.38
C SER A 86 -1.25 -3.70 -0.31
N GLY A 87 -2.36 -4.42 -0.54
CA GLY A 87 -3.57 -3.86 -1.14
C GLY A 87 -4.18 -2.70 -0.34
N PRO A 88 -5.04 -1.88 -0.98
CA PRO A 88 -5.66 -0.73 -0.35
C PRO A 88 -6.54 -1.14 0.83
N VAL A 89 -6.65 -0.25 1.82
CA VAL A 89 -7.60 -0.43 2.92
C VAL A 89 -8.95 0.18 2.53
N PRO A 90 -10.08 -0.49 2.79
CA PRO A 90 -11.40 0.07 2.56
C PRO A 90 -11.58 1.37 3.36
N PRO A 91 -12.26 2.37 2.79
CA PRO A 91 -12.59 3.58 3.52
C PRO A 91 -13.51 3.23 4.70
N VAL A 92 -13.18 3.73 5.89
CA VAL A 92 -14.05 3.69 7.09
C VAL A 92 -15.22 4.66 6.91
N ARG A 93 -14.95 5.81 6.27
CA ARG A 93 -15.90 6.86 5.86
C ARG A 93 -15.54 7.33 4.45
N GLY A 94 -16.54 7.64 3.63
CA GLY A 94 -16.35 8.09 2.23
C GLY A 94 -17.48 7.59 1.33
N GLY A 95 -17.81 8.37 0.30
CA GLY A 95 -18.90 8.05 -0.63
C GLY A 95 -18.64 6.80 -1.46
N ASP A 96 -19.73 6.23 -1.98
CA ASP A 96 -19.76 4.97 -2.76
C ASP A 96 -18.75 4.96 -3.91
N GLU A 97 -18.46 6.12 -4.50
CA GLU A 97 -17.49 6.25 -5.57
C GLU A 97 -16.07 5.87 -5.14
N ARG A 98 -15.55 6.45 -4.05
CA ARG A 98 -14.18 6.15 -3.57
C ARG A 98 -14.07 4.67 -3.19
N PHE A 99 -15.11 4.13 -2.57
CA PHE A 99 -15.19 2.71 -2.24
C PHE A 99 -15.11 1.84 -3.51
N SER A 100 -15.98 2.11 -4.49
CA SER A 100 -16.04 1.37 -5.77
C SER A 100 -14.70 1.38 -6.49
N ARG A 101 -14.03 2.53 -6.52
CA ARG A 101 -12.73 2.69 -7.17
C ARG A 101 -11.62 1.91 -6.46
N LEU A 102 -11.56 1.97 -5.12
CA LEU A 102 -10.59 1.17 -4.35
C LEU A 102 -10.87 -0.33 -4.46
N PHE A 103 -12.14 -0.73 -4.46
CA PHE A 103 -12.53 -2.12 -4.63
C PHE A 103 -12.13 -2.65 -6.01
N THR A 104 -12.41 -1.89 -7.07
CA THR A 104 -12.00 -2.23 -8.44
C THR A 104 -10.49 -2.33 -8.56
N LEU A 105 -9.75 -1.40 -7.95
CA LEU A 105 -8.29 -1.45 -7.90
C LEU A 105 -7.81 -2.70 -7.16
N ASN A 106 -8.39 -3.04 -6.01
CA ASN A 106 -8.00 -4.24 -5.23
C ASN A 106 -8.17 -5.52 -6.05
N LYS A 107 -9.35 -5.68 -6.68
CA LYS A 107 -9.64 -6.84 -7.55
C LYS A 107 -8.65 -6.96 -8.70
N TRP A 108 -8.30 -5.84 -9.32
CA TRP A 108 -7.31 -5.82 -10.40
C TRP A 108 -5.91 -6.15 -9.87
N LEU A 109 -5.49 -5.59 -8.72
CA LEU A 109 -4.19 -5.86 -8.12
C LEU A 109 -3.98 -7.33 -7.76
N ILE A 110 -5.03 -8.03 -7.29
CA ILE A 110 -4.95 -9.49 -7.04
C ILE A 110 -4.53 -10.24 -8.31
N SER A 111 -5.19 -9.95 -9.45
CA SER A 111 -4.83 -10.56 -10.73
C SER A 111 -3.45 -10.12 -11.19
N ALA A 112 -3.19 -8.81 -11.22
CA ALA A 112 -1.95 -8.26 -11.74
C ALA A 112 -0.72 -8.75 -10.98
N CYS A 113 -0.78 -8.83 -9.64
CA CYS A 113 0.31 -9.38 -8.85
C CYS A 113 0.53 -10.86 -9.16
N THR A 114 -0.54 -11.65 -9.32
CA THR A 114 -0.45 -13.07 -9.73
C THR A 114 0.23 -13.20 -11.10
N ASP A 115 -0.19 -12.40 -12.08
CA ASP A 115 0.35 -12.41 -13.44
C ASP A 115 1.84 -12.03 -13.48
N HIS A 116 2.29 -11.17 -12.56
CA HIS A 116 3.68 -10.74 -12.45
C HIS A 116 4.50 -11.55 -11.44
N SER A 117 3.94 -12.63 -10.86
CA SER A 117 4.60 -13.44 -9.81
C SER A 117 5.04 -12.65 -8.57
N VAL A 118 4.30 -11.60 -8.22
CA VAL A 118 4.51 -10.77 -7.02
C VAL A 118 3.50 -11.15 -5.95
N HIS A 119 3.91 -11.21 -4.68
CA HIS A 119 3.00 -11.53 -3.59
C HIS A 119 2.02 -10.38 -3.33
N PHE A 120 0.76 -10.71 -3.04
CA PHE A 120 -0.28 -9.73 -2.71
C PHE A 120 -0.88 -9.98 -1.32
N ILE A 121 -1.07 -8.91 -0.55
CA ILE A 121 -1.75 -8.94 0.74
C ILE A 121 -3.10 -8.26 0.58
N ASP A 122 -4.18 -9.05 0.58
CA ASP A 122 -5.56 -8.54 0.44
C ASP A 122 -6.08 -7.96 1.76
N ASN A 123 -5.62 -6.75 2.05
CA ASN A 123 -6.13 -6.00 3.18
C ASN A 123 -7.56 -5.56 2.99
N PHE A 124 -8.04 -5.48 1.76
CA PHE A 124 -9.36 -4.97 1.54
C PHE A 124 -10.40 -5.89 2.16
N ASN A 125 -10.26 -7.20 1.93
CA ASN A 125 -11.12 -8.20 2.55
C ASN A 125 -10.97 -8.25 4.07
N ILE A 126 -9.72 -8.30 4.57
CA ILE A 126 -9.43 -8.40 6.02
C ILE A 126 -10.07 -7.25 6.80
N PHE A 127 -9.93 -6.02 6.32
CA PHE A 127 -10.47 -4.85 7.00
C PHE A 127 -11.97 -4.67 6.75
N TRP A 128 -12.51 -5.13 5.61
CA TRP A 128 -13.94 -5.12 5.35
C TRP A 128 -14.70 -6.03 6.34
N GLU A 129 -14.25 -7.26 6.54
CA GLU A 129 -14.85 -8.20 7.49
C GLU A 129 -14.80 -7.68 8.94
N ARG A 130 -13.77 -6.89 9.25
CA ARG A 130 -13.53 -6.32 10.58
C ARG A 130 -14.04 -4.88 10.73
N ARG A 131 -14.90 -4.41 9.83
CA ARG A 131 -15.43 -3.03 9.84
C ARG A 131 -16.06 -2.60 11.17
N HIS A 132 -16.65 -3.53 11.90
CA HIS A 132 -17.23 -3.27 13.22
C HIS A 132 -16.17 -2.77 14.23
N LEU A 133 -14.90 -3.17 14.11
CA LEU A 133 -13.80 -2.69 14.95
C LEU A 133 -13.45 -1.21 14.67
N PHE A 134 -13.74 -0.72 13.47
CA PHE A 134 -13.40 0.64 13.03
C PHE A 134 -14.57 1.61 13.12
N LYS A 135 -15.80 1.09 13.26
CA LYS A 135 -17.03 1.89 13.33
C LYS A 135 -17.31 2.47 14.72
N ALA A 136 -16.74 1.85 15.76
CA ALA A 136 -16.90 2.25 17.17
C ALA A 136 -15.88 3.32 17.64
N MET A 137 -14.84 3.60 16.85
CA MET A 137 -13.94 4.72 17.10
C MET A 137 -14.33 5.86 16.15
N ASP A 138 -14.85 6.96 16.68
CA ASP A 138 -14.86 8.26 16.00
C ASP A 138 -13.41 8.71 15.77
N LEU A 139 -12.76 8.14 14.76
CA LEU A 139 -11.36 8.41 14.45
C LEU A 139 -11.24 9.79 13.76
N ILE A 140 -11.46 10.85 14.53
CA ILE A 140 -10.61 12.02 14.46
C ILE A 140 -9.31 11.61 15.16
N LEU A 141 -8.25 11.30 14.41
CA LEU A 141 -6.91 11.24 14.99
C LEU A 141 -6.44 12.68 15.22
N THR A 142 -6.98 13.33 16.25
CA THR A 142 -6.27 14.43 16.90
C THR A 142 -5.22 13.80 17.80
N SER A 143 -3.96 14.13 17.53
CA SER A 143 -2.89 14.02 18.50
C SER A 143 -3.36 14.66 19.81
N GLN A 144 -3.41 13.89 20.89
CA GLN A 144 -3.22 14.45 22.22
C GLN A 144 -1.91 13.90 22.77
N GLY A 145 -0.89 14.76 22.70
CA GLY A 145 -0.10 15.15 23.85
C GLY A 145 -0.33 16.63 24.05
#